data_AF-A0A563CAY9-F1
#
_entry.id   AF-A0A563CAY9-F1
#
_cell.length_a   1.000
_cell.length_b   1.000
_cell.length_c   1.000
_cell.angle_alpha   90.00
_cell.angle_beta   90.00
_cell.angle_gamma   90.00
#
_symmetry.space_group_name_H-M   'P 1'
#
loop_
_entity.id
_entity.type
_entity.pdbx_description
1 polymer ?
#
loop_
_entity_poly.entity_id
_entity_poly.type
_entity_poly.pdbx_seq_one_letter_code
_entity_poly.pdbx_strand_id
1 'polypeptide(L)'
;IDENIDIERDYIIESVKSNNKNVRVTILKDFSTGYHSRNGLGDSIRTDGDLPILGVGRIKADDNVTASTRLGVIMDGTIYDRHPRNHETLLEELWSRRPPQILIGGGLMILASLFTIGQMLVDFSSWPTTLVQVANIDGIDINAANTMLSMMAGFNVLLVVAEIVLVGLLLRGSSRARISLLSVATLAIVTESLSVTIGRINASIMLLLISIGVHIMIMMLFSSDAARYFTERR
;
A
#
# COMPACT_ATOMS: atom_id res chain seq x y z
N ILE A 1 32.58 27.82 -1.67
CA ILE A 1 31.76 27.59 -2.86
C ILE A 1 31.97 28.82 -3.71
N ASP A 2 32.51 28.63 -4.91
CA ASP A 2 32.71 29.68 -5.88
C ASP A 2 31.34 30.26 -6.31
N GLU A 3 31.29 31.54 -6.65
CA GLU A 3 30.10 32.17 -7.20
C GLU A 3 29.67 31.48 -8.50
N ASN A 4 30.64 31.00 -9.29
CA ASN A 4 30.37 30.25 -10.49
C ASN A 4 30.43 28.74 -10.23
N ILE A 5 29.27 28.15 -9.91
CA ILE A 5 29.14 26.72 -9.62
C ILE A 5 29.58 25.86 -10.83
N ASP A 6 29.49 26.39 -12.04
CA ASP A 6 29.87 25.67 -13.26
C ASP A 6 31.36 25.31 -13.28
N ILE A 7 32.23 26.13 -12.65
CA ILE A 7 33.67 25.84 -12.56
C ILE A 7 33.91 24.59 -11.70
N GLU A 8 33.23 24.49 -10.55
CA GLU A 8 33.32 23.33 -9.66
C GLU A 8 32.76 22.08 -10.36
N ARG A 9 31.61 22.22 -11.03
CA ARG A 9 30.97 21.16 -11.83
C ARG A 9 31.92 20.63 -12.90
N ASP A 10 32.51 21.51 -13.70
CA ASP A 10 33.37 21.15 -14.82
C ASP A 10 34.68 20.52 -14.34
N TYR A 11 35.23 21.01 -13.22
CA TYR A 11 36.39 20.39 -12.57
C TYR A 11 36.10 18.94 -12.14
N ILE A 12 34.94 18.67 -11.52
CA ILE A 12 34.55 17.31 -11.14
C ILE A 12 34.40 16.42 -12.38
N ILE A 13 33.75 16.93 -13.43
CA ILE A 13 33.58 16.19 -14.69
C ILE A 13 34.94 15.82 -15.30
N GLU A 14 35.87 16.78 -15.34
CA GLU A 14 37.22 16.56 -15.84
C GLU A 14 37.98 15.55 -14.97
N SER A 15 37.89 15.65 -13.65
CA SER A 15 38.52 14.73 -12.71
C SER A 15 38.00 13.29 -12.89
N VAL A 16 36.70 13.10 -13.06
CA VAL A 16 36.09 11.78 -13.32
C VAL A 16 36.52 11.22 -14.68
N LYS A 17 36.53 12.07 -15.73
CA LYS A 17 36.90 11.68 -17.09
C LYS A 17 38.39 11.32 -17.20
N SER A 18 39.26 12.05 -16.50
CA SER A 18 40.71 11.79 -16.49
C SER A 18 41.06 10.46 -15.81
N ASN A 19 40.31 10.09 -14.77
CA ASN A 19 40.56 8.84 -14.03
C ASN A 19 40.01 7.59 -14.76
N ASN A 20 38.97 7.73 -15.61
CA ASN A 20 38.32 6.58 -16.25
C ASN A 20 37.95 6.83 -17.71
N LYS A 21 38.70 6.21 -18.64
CA LYS A 21 38.47 6.32 -20.10
C LYS A 21 37.11 5.79 -20.59
N ASN A 22 36.42 5.00 -19.76
CA ASN A 22 35.10 4.43 -20.09
C ASN A 22 33.92 5.35 -19.71
N VAL A 23 34.18 6.47 -19.04
CA VAL A 23 33.17 7.49 -18.74
C VAL A 23 32.89 8.29 -19.99
N ARG A 24 31.60 8.46 -20.33
CA ARG A 24 31.17 9.36 -21.39
C ARG A 24 30.40 10.53 -20.80
N VAL A 25 30.61 11.72 -21.33
CA VAL A 25 29.91 12.93 -20.89
C VAL A 25 29.13 13.46 -22.09
N THR A 26 27.83 13.70 -21.90
CA THR A 26 26.96 14.37 -22.88
C THR A 26 26.44 15.64 -22.23
N ILE A 27 26.63 16.79 -22.87
CA ILE A 27 26.15 18.08 -22.35
C ILE A 27 24.88 18.45 -23.09
N LEU A 28 23.80 18.65 -22.35
CA LEU A 28 22.57 19.23 -22.87
C LEU A 28 22.68 20.73 -22.66
N LYS A 29 22.88 21.45 -23.76
CA LYS A 29 22.98 22.91 -23.74
C LYS A 29 21.63 23.54 -23.46
N ASP A 30 21.63 24.65 -22.74
CA ASP A 30 20.43 25.46 -22.45
C ASP A 30 19.27 24.62 -21.87
N PHE A 31 19.60 23.60 -21.07
CA PHE A 31 18.60 22.69 -20.50
C PHE A 31 17.66 23.42 -19.53
N SER A 32 18.23 24.33 -18.75
CA SER A 32 17.48 25.29 -17.95
C SER A 32 17.93 26.71 -18.27
N THR A 33 17.14 27.69 -17.86
CA THR A 33 17.61 29.08 -17.84
C THR A 33 18.78 29.22 -16.86
N GLY A 34 19.83 29.94 -17.24
CA GLY A 34 20.93 30.25 -16.32
C GLY A 34 20.41 30.91 -15.04
N TYR A 35 20.91 30.45 -13.89
CA TYR A 35 20.43 30.88 -12.57
C TYR A 35 21.36 31.91 -11.97
N HIS A 36 20.81 32.99 -11.41
CA HIS A 36 21.55 34.04 -10.71
C HIS A 36 20.79 34.38 -9.43
N SER A 37 21.38 34.10 -8.27
CA SER A 37 20.74 34.37 -6.98
C SER A 37 21.76 34.61 -5.89
N ARG A 38 21.34 35.23 -4.79
CA ARG A 38 22.13 35.27 -3.56
C ARG A 38 21.54 34.32 -2.55
N ASN A 39 22.37 33.44 -1.99
CA ASN A 39 21.94 32.59 -0.89
C ASN A 39 21.60 33.47 0.35
N GLY A 40 20.87 32.91 1.31
CA GLY A 40 20.43 33.65 2.50
C GLY A 40 21.58 34.15 3.40
N LEU A 41 22.82 33.75 3.13
CA LEU A 41 24.04 34.16 3.83
C LEU A 41 24.90 35.16 3.03
N GLY A 42 24.48 35.52 1.81
CA GLY A 42 25.08 36.58 0.99
C GLY A 42 25.99 36.11 -0.15
N ASP A 43 26.27 34.82 -0.30
CA ASP A 43 27.06 34.32 -1.44
C ASP A 43 26.22 34.40 -2.72
N SER A 44 26.84 34.87 -3.79
CA SER A 44 26.24 34.87 -5.11
C SER A 44 26.38 33.48 -5.73
N ILE A 45 25.36 33.01 -6.41
CA ILE A 45 25.32 31.75 -7.14
C ILE A 45 24.98 32.07 -8.58
N ARG A 46 25.81 31.60 -9.51
CA ARG A 46 25.63 31.73 -10.94
C ARG A 46 25.79 30.39 -11.64
N THR A 47 24.88 30.10 -12.58
CA THR A 47 24.98 28.96 -13.51
C THR A 47 24.61 29.35 -14.94
N ASP A 48 25.20 28.64 -15.90
CA ASP A 48 24.93 28.73 -17.35
C ASP A 48 23.60 28.07 -17.75
N GLY A 49 23.14 27.08 -16.97
CA GLY A 49 21.92 26.32 -17.24
C GLY A 49 22.13 25.06 -18.09
N ASP A 50 23.39 24.71 -18.39
CA ASP A 50 23.74 23.49 -19.08
C ASP A 50 23.64 22.27 -18.14
N LEU A 51 23.15 21.15 -18.68
CA LEU A 51 23.04 19.89 -17.93
C LEU A 51 24.02 18.85 -18.47
N PRO A 52 25.15 18.62 -17.79
CA PRO A 52 26.05 17.52 -18.11
C PRO A 52 25.50 16.18 -17.59
N ILE A 53 25.45 15.17 -18.46
CA ILE A 53 25.08 13.79 -18.15
C ILE A 53 26.32 12.90 -18.24
N LEU A 54 26.68 12.28 -17.12
CA LEU A 54 27.79 11.31 -17.04
C LEU A 54 27.26 9.88 -17.20
N GLY A 55 27.62 9.23 -18.30
CA GLY A 55 27.36 7.82 -18.55
C GLY A 55 28.45 6.94 -17.94
N VAL A 56 28.11 6.21 -16.87
CA VAL A 56 29.02 5.30 -16.13
C VAL A 56 28.73 3.80 -16.36
N GLY A 57 27.77 3.45 -17.22
CA GLY A 57 27.30 2.07 -17.41
C GLY A 57 28.31 1.07 -18.00
N ARG A 58 29.53 1.51 -18.33
CA ARG A 58 30.62 0.64 -18.84
C ARG A 58 31.75 0.44 -17.83
N ILE A 59 31.58 0.93 -16.61
CA ILE A 59 32.55 0.77 -15.53
C ILE A 59 32.19 -0.50 -14.77
N LYS A 60 33.15 -1.43 -14.65
CA LYS A 60 33.01 -2.57 -13.75
C LYS A 60 33.21 -2.05 -12.33
N ALA A 61 32.17 -2.09 -11.51
CA ALA A 61 32.30 -1.86 -10.07
C ALA A 61 33.07 -3.05 -9.46
N ASP A 62 33.93 -2.78 -8.49
CA ASP A 62 34.62 -3.82 -7.75
C ASP A 62 33.60 -4.64 -6.95
N ASP A 63 33.65 -5.97 -7.05
CA ASP A 63 32.60 -6.88 -6.56
C ASP A 63 32.39 -6.77 -5.04
N ASN A 64 33.41 -6.31 -4.33
CA ASN A 64 33.41 -6.09 -2.87
C ASN A 64 32.48 -4.95 -2.41
N VAL A 65 32.16 -3.98 -3.28
CA VAL A 65 31.21 -2.89 -2.98
C VAL A 65 29.78 -3.28 -3.34
N THR A 66 29.61 -4.17 -4.31
CA THR A 66 28.30 -4.59 -4.82
C THR A 66 27.45 -5.34 -3.79
N ALA A 67 28.08 -6.04 -2.84
CA ALA A 67 27.40 -6.70 -1.73
C ALA A 67 26.86 -5.71 -0.67
N SER A 68 27.53 -4.57 -0.47
CA SER A 68 27.10 -3.56 0.51
C SER A 68 26.11 -2.54 -0.07
N THR A 69 26.12 -2.30 -1.39
CA THR A 69 25.28 -1.26 -2.02
C THR A 69 23.96 -1.79 -2.60
N ARG A 70 23.80 -3.09 -2.84
CA ARG A 70 22.48 -3.65 -3.21
C ARG A 70 21.50 -3.73 -2.03
N LEU A 71 21.99 -3.50 -0.81
CA LEU A 71 21.19 -3.27 0.39
C LEU A 71 20.89 -1.77 0.52
N GLY A 72 20.06 -1.22 -0.37
CA GLY A 72 19.53 0.15 -0.22
C GLY A 72 20.18 1.23 -1.08
N VAL A 73 20.10 1.11 -2.42
CA VAL A 73 20.05 2.33 -3.24
C VAL A 73 18.64 2.89 -3.15
N ILE A 74 18.39 3.61 -2.07
CA ILE A 74 17.32 4.58 -1.92
C ILE A 74 17.95 5.91 -2.32
N MET A 75 17.70 6.36 -3.55
CA MET A 75 18.01 7.73 -3.94
C MET A 75 16.87 8.62 -3.43
N ASP A 76 16.90 8.91 -2.12
CA ASP A 76 16.14 9.98 -1.51
C ASP A 76 17.13 10.84 -0.71
N GLY A 77 17.31 12.08 -1.16
CA GLY A 77 18.30 13.03 -0.62
C GLY A 77 17.85 13.72 0.67
N THR A 78 16.79 13.24 1.34
CA THR A 78 16.18 13.95 2.49
C THR A 78 16.21 13.21 3.82
N ILE A 79 16.83 12.03 3.93
CA ILE A 79 16.84 11.26 5.19
C ILE A 79 18.22 11.26 5.84
N TYR A 80 18.42 12.17 6.79
CA TYR A 80 19.45 12.03 7.83
C TYR A 80 18.82 11.32 9.02
N ASP A 81 19.05 10.03 9.19
CA ASP A 81 19.01 9.42 10.52
C ASP A 81 19.88 8.17 10.60
N ARG A 82 21.06 8.34 11.18
CA ARG A 82 21.83 7.24 11.77
C ARG A 82 21.23 6.93 13.13
N HIS A 83 20.70 5.73 13.33
CA HIS A 83 20.46 5.20 14.68
C HIS A 83 21.40 4.02 14.98
N PRO A 84 22.03 3.99 16.18
CA PRO A 84 23.05 3.01 16.52
C PRO A 84 22.47 1.65 16.92
N ARG A 85 23.32 0.63 16.75
CA ARG A 85 23.06 -0.79 16.98
C ARG A 85 22.59 -1.09 18.42
N ASN A 86 21.62 -2.03 18.47
CA ASN A 86 21.13 -2.82 19.60
C ASN A 86 19.86 -2.24 20.25
N HIS A 87 18.68 -2.75 19.86
CA HIS A 87 17.61 -3.27 20.76
C HIS A 87 16.30 -3.74 20.07
N GLU A 88 16.15 -3.85 18.74
CA GLU A 88 14.85 -4.19 18.13
C GLU A 88 14.84 -5.34 17.10
N THR A 89 15.79 -6.28 17.18
CA THR A 89 16.10 -7.21 16.09
C THR A 89 15.08 -8.31 15.79
N LEU A 90 13.93 -8.41 16.45
CA LEU A 90 12.90 -9.41 16.09
C LEU A 90 11.68 -8.78 15.40
N LEU A 91 11.20 -7.63 15.88
CA LEU A 91 10.15 -6.89 15.21
C LEU A 91 10.69 -6.22 13.95
N GLU A 92 11.92 -5.71 13.99
CA GLU A 92 12.58 -5.10 12.84
C GLU A 92 12.93 -6.15 11.76
N GLU A 93 13.27 -7.39 12.13
CA GLU A 93 13.52 -8.47 11.18
C GLU A 93 12.22 -9.01 10.54
N LEU A 94 11.12 -9.08 11.31
CA LEU A 94 9.77 -9.38 10.77
C LEU A 94 9.21 -8.23 9.93
N TRP A 95 9.47 -6.97 10.32
CA TRP A 95 9.09 -5.75 9.59
C TRP A 95 9.94 -5.51 8.34
N SER A 96 11.20 -5.95 8.30
CA SER A 96 12.07 -5.78 7.14
C SER A 96 11.59 -6.57 5.91
N ARG A 97 10.80 -7.64 6.12
CA ARG A 97 10.38 -8.54 5.04
C ARG A 97 8.96 -8.32 4.54
N ARG A 98 8.12 -7.53 5.23
CA ARG A 98 6.71 -7.30 4.84
C ARG A 98 6.32 -5.85 5.15
N PRO A 99 5.78 -5.08 4.18
CA PRO A 99 5.38 -3.70 4.41
C PRO A 99 4.41 -3.63 5.60
N PRO A 100 4.58 -2.65 6.51
CA PRO A 100 3.75 -2.53 7.70
C PRO A 100 2.26 -2.41 7.35
N GLN A 101 1.94 -1.81 6.21
CA GLN A 101 0.56 -1.68 5.70
C GLN A 101 -0.12 -3.03 5.42
N ILE A 102 0.60 -4.04 4.94
CA ILE A 102 0.01 -5.37 4.64
C ILE A 102 -0.23 -6.15 5.92
N LEU A 103 0.66 -6.02 6.91
CA LEU A 103 0.49 -6.64 8.23
C LEU A 103 -0.69 -6.02 8.99
N ILE A 104 -0.76 -4.69 9.04
CA ILE A 104 -1.84 -3.96 9.69
C ILE A 104 -3.17 -4.25 8.97
N GLY A 105 -3.21 -4.08 7.64
CA GLY A 105 -4.40 -4.35 6.84
C GLY A 105 -4.85 -5.82 6.94
N GLY A 106 -3.92 -6.77 6.92
CA GLY A 106 -4.23 -8.19 7.08
C GLY A 106 -4.78 -8.52 8.46
N GLY A 107 -4.20 -7.95 9.52
CA GLY A 107 -4.71 -8.10 10.88
C GLY A 107 -6.10 -7.50 11.06
N LEU A 108 -6.32 -6.29 10.55
CA LEU A 108 -7.65 -5.64 10.53
C LEU A 108 -8.67 -6.47 9.75
N MET A 109 -8.28 -7.07 8.62
CA MET A 109 -9.17 -7.92 7.83
C MET A 109 -9.56 -9.19 8.59
N ILE A 110 -8.64 -9.82 9.32
CA ILE A 110 -8.97 -10.96 10.18
C ILE A 110 -9.96 -10.54 11.27
N LEU A 111 -9.74 -9.40 11.92
CA LEU A 111 -10.67 -8.87 12.92
C LEU A 111 -12.05 -8.56 12.33
N ALA A 112 -12.10 -7.96 11.14
CA ALA A 112 -13.34 -7.70 10.41
C ALA A 112 -14.07 -9.01 10.07
N SER A 113 -13.36 -10.03 9.56
CA SER A 113 -13.96 -11.34 9.29
C SER A 113 -14.46 -12.04 10.56
N LEU A 114 -13.76 -11.91 11.70
CA LEU A 114 -14.27 -12.44 12.97
C LEU A 114 -15.56 -11.74 13.40
N PHE A 115 -15.62 -10.43 13.19
CA PHE A 115 -16.79 -9.63 13.49
C PHE A 115 -17.99 -10.03 12.61
N THR A 116 -17.79 -10.21 11.30
CA THR A 116 -18.86 -10.66 10.39
C THR A 116 -19.35 -12.06 10.73
N ILE A 117 -18.46 -12.98 11.12
CA ILE A 117 -18.83 -14.30 11.66
C ILE A 117 -19.69 -14.15 12.92
N GLY A 118 -19.33 -13.23 13.82
CA GLY A 118 -20.13 -12.93 15.00
C GLY A 118 -21.56 -12.47 14.65
N GLN A 119 -21.69 -11.58 13.66
CA GLN A 119 -23.00 -11.15 13.17
C GLN A 119 -23.79 -12.30 12.54
N MET A 120 -23.14 -13.17 11.76
CA MET A 120 -23.80 -14.36 11.20
C MET A 120 -24.37 -15.28 12.27
N LEU A 121 -23.67 -15.47 13.39
CA LEU A 121 -24.17 -16.28 14.50
C LEU A 121 -25.41 -15.65 15.16
N VAL A 122 -25.43 -14.32 15.31
CA VAL A 122 -26.60 -13.59 15.82
C VAL A 122 -27.78 -13.69 14.86
N ASP A 123 -27.53 -13.56 13.56
CA ASP A 123 -28.54 -13.69 12.50
C ASP A 123 -29.11 -15.12 12.45
N PHE A 124 -28.25 -16.13 12.60
CA PHE A 124 -28.69 -17.52 12.70
C PHE A 124 -29.53 -17.78 13.96
N SER A 125 -29.15 -17.21 15.11
CA SER A 125 -29.93 -17.33 16.34
C SER A 125 -31.29 -16.62 16.27
N SER A 126 -31.40 -15.55 15.49
CA SER A 126 -32.64 -14.78 15.31
C SER A 126 -33.45 -15.20 14.07
N TRP A 127 -33.02 -16.27 13.38
CA TRP A 127 -33.59 -16.75 12.13
C TRP A 127 -35.14 -16.84 12.11
N PRO A 128 -35.81 -17.48 13.10
CA PRO A 128 -37.27 -17.61 13.06
C PRO A 128 -37.98 -16.25 13.12
N THR A 129 -37.43 -15.30 13.88
CA THR A 129 -38.01 -13.96 14.00
C THR A 129 -37.84 -13.15 12.72
N THR A 130 -36.68 -13.26 12.06
CA THR A 130 -36.40 -12.61 10.77
C THR A 130 -37.26 -13.18 9.65
N LEU A 131 -37.46 -14.51 9.62
CA LEU A 131 -38.32 -15.15 8.63
C LEU A 131 -39.76 -14.60 8.66
N VAL A 132 -40.34 -14.51 9.86
CA VAL A 132 -41.70 -14.00 10.03
C VAL A 132 -41.78 -12.52 9.64
N GLN A 133 -40.76 -11.72 9.98
CA GLN A 133 -40.71 -10.31 9.60
C GLN A 133 -40.66 -10.14 8.06
N VAL A 134 -39.77 -10.85 7.38
CA VAL A 134 -39.63 -10.77 5.91
C VAL A 134 -40.89 -11.25 5.20
N ALA A 135 -41.46 -12.39 5.62
CA ALA A 135 -42.70 -12.91 5.04
C ALA A 135 -43.88 -11.93 5.19
N ASN A 136 -43.95 -11.23 6.33
CA ASN A 136 -45.02 -10.27 6.61
C ASN A 136 -44.84 -8.92 5.89
N ILE A 137 -43.59 -8.48 5.65
CA ILE A 137 -43.29 -7.22 4.95
C ILE A 137 -43.57 -7.36 3.46
N ASP A 138 -43.06 -8.43 2.83
CA ASP A 138 -43.17 -8.60 1.38
C ASP A 138 -44.44 -9.34 0.95
N GLY A 139 -45.25 -9.82 1.91
CA GLY A 139 -46.45 -10.62 1.64
C GLY A 139 -46.14 -11.95 0.93
N ILE A 140 -44.90 -12.44 1.07
CA ILE A 140 -44.39 -13.64 0.42
C ILE A 140 -44.62 -14.85 1.33
N ASP A 141 -44.87 -16.02 0.75
CA ASP A 141 -44.95 -17.28 1.50
C ASP A 141 -43.68 -17.53 2.33
N ILE A 142 -43.85 -18.08 3.54
CA ILE A 142 -42.77 -18.35 4.50
C ILE A 142 -41.69 -19.24 3.87
N ASN A 143 -42.07 -20.20 3.02
CA ASN A 143 -41.13 -21.08 2.35
C ASN A 143 -40.24 -20.33 1.33
N ALA A 144 -40.83 -19.38 0.60
CA ALA A 144 -40.10 -18.55 -0.34
C ALA A 144 -39.18 -17.56 0.38
N ALA A 145 -39.64 -16.92 1.46
CA ALA A 145 -38.81 -16.08 2.33
C ALA A 145 -37.62 -16.87 2.93
N ASN A 146 -37.86 -18.10 3.40
CA ASN A 146 -36.80 -18.96 3.93
C ASN A 146 -35.76 -19.35 2.88
N THR A 147 -36.20 -19.61 1.65
CA THR A 147 -35.31 -19.91 0.53
C THR A 147 -34.42 -18.70 0.20
N MET A 148 -35.01 -17.51 0.09
CA MET A 148 -34.27 -16.27 -0.20
C MET A 148 -33.25 -15.95 0.90
N LEU A 149 -33.67 -16.02 2.18
CA LEU A 149 -32.79 -15.73 3.31
C LEU A 149 -31.64 -16.75 3.40
N SER A 150 -31.91 -18.03 3.15
CA SER A 150 -30.89 -19.09 3.09
C SER A 150 -29.87 -18.87 1.98
N MET A 151 -30.31 -18.43 0.80
CA MET A 151 -29.42 -18.08 -0.31
C MET A 151 -28.54 -16.87 0.03
N MET A 152 -29.11 -15.82 0.62
CA MET A 152 -28.35 -14.64 1.05
C MET A 152 -27.34 -14.98 2.16
N ALA A 153 -27.74 -15.80 3.14
CA ALA A 153 -26.84 -16.26 4.21
C ALA A 153 -25.70 -17.11 3.64
N GLY A 154 -26.00 -18.06 2.74
CA GLY A 154 -24.98 -18.88 2.07
C GLY A 154 -24.00 -18.04 1.24
N PHE A 155 -24.51 -17.03 0.53
CA PHE A 155 -23.67 -16.08 -0.21
C PHE A 155 -22.72 -15.29 0.70
N ASN A 156 -23.22 -14.78 1.84
CA ASN A 156 -22.38 -14.09 2.81
C ASN A 156 -21.29 -15.01 3.39
N VAL A 157 -21.61 -16.27 3.71
CA VAL A 157 -20.62 -17.25 4.18
C VAL A 157 -19.52 -17.46 3.14
N LEU A 158 -19.89 -17.57 1.85
CA LEU A 158 -18.92 -17.69 0.77
C LEU A 158 -18.01 -16.45 0.67
N LEU A 159 -18.54 -15.25 0.85
CA LEU A 159 -17.74 -14.02 0.86
C LEU A 159 -16.71 -14.02 1.99
N VAL A 160 -17.13 -14.29 3.23
CA VAL A 160 -16.22 -14.33 4.38
C VAL A 160 -15.13 -15.38 4.22
N VAL A 161 -15.47 -16.56 3.70
CA VAL A 161 -14.48 -17.61 3.40
C VAL A 161 -13.49 -17.13 2.32
N ALA A 162 -13.99 -16.49 1.25
CA ALA A 162 -13.14 -15.93 0.21
C ALA A 162 -12.19 -14.87 0.76
N GLU A 163 -12.64 -13.99 1.65
CA GLU A 163 -11.81 -12.98 2.31
C GLU A 163 -10.69 -13.63 3.12
N ILE A 164 -10.99 -14.59 3.98
CA ILE A 164 -9.98 -15.28 4.81
C ILE A 164 -8.93 -15.96 3.93
N VAL A 165 -9.36 -16.64 2.86
CA VAL A 165 -8.45 -17.30 1.91
C VAL A 165 -7.58 -16.26 1.19
N LEU A 166 -8.17 -15.15 0.72
CA LEU A 166 -7.46 -14.11 -0.01
C LEU A 166 -6.48 -13.34 0.89
N VAL A 167 -6.80 -13.12 2.16
CA VAL A 167 -5.86 -12.58 3.16
C VAL A 167 -4.68 -13.53 3.33
N GLY A 168 -4.93 -14.83 3.46
CA GLY A 168 -3.86 -15.84 3.53
C GLY A 168 -2.95 -15.82 2.30
N LEU A 169 -3.53 -15.72 1.11
CA LEU A 169 -2.78 -15.62 -0.16
C LEU A 169 -2.03 -14.29 -0.31
N LEU A 170 -2.60 -13.19 0.19
CA LEU A 170 -1.95 -11.88 0.23
C LEU A 170 -0.70 -11.94 1.12
N LEU A 171 -0.82 -12.53 2.32
CA LEU A 171 0.29 -12.72 3.24
C LEU A 171 1.38 -13.66 2.67
N ARG A 172 1.02 -14.52 1.72
CA ARG A 172 1.95 -15.38 0.98
C ARG A 172 2.68 -14.65 -0.16
N GLY A 173 2.24 -13.45 -0.53
CA GLY A 173 2.88 -12.57 -1.52
C GLY A 173 2.29 -12.63 -2.93
N SER A 174 1.05 -13.11 -3.10
CA SER A 174 0.42 -13.15 -4.43
C SER A 174 -0.06 -11.78 -4.88
N SER A 175 0.38 -11.32 -6.06
CA SER A 175 -0.03 -10.04 -6.65
C SER A 175 -1.50 -10.00 -7.06
N ARG A 176 -2.04 -11.13 -7.51
CA ARG A 176 -3.45 -11.25 -7.92
C ARG A 176 -4.39 -11.29 -6.71
N ALA A 177 -3.91 -11.80 -5.57
CA ALA A 177 -4.70 -11.86 -4.34
C ALA A 177 -5.11 -10.47 -3.85
N ARG A 178 -4.28 -9.44 -4.03
CA ARG A 178 -4.61 -8.06 -3.62
C ARG A 178 -5.80 -7.50 -4.40
N ILE A 179 -5.78 -7.62 -5.73
CA ILE A 179 -6.85 -7.09 -6.59
C ILE A 179 -8.15 -7.87 -6.35
N SER A 180 -8.05 -9.19 -6.21
CA SER A 180 -9.20 -10.03 -5.85
C SER A 180 -9.76 -9.69 -4.47
N LEU A 181 -8.91 -9.47 -3.47
CA LEU A 181 -9.32 -9.07 -2.12
C LEU A 181 -10.05 -7.74 -2.13
N LEU A 182 -9.53 -6.74 -2.85
CA LEU A 182 -10.19 -5.44 -3.01
C LEU A 182 -11.58 -5.59 -3.65
N SER A 183 -11.71 -6.45 -4.65
CA SER A 183 -12.99 -6.73 -5.33
C SER A 183 -14.00 -7.40 -4.39
N VAL A 184 -13.55 -8.42 -3.65
CA VAL A 184 -14.39 -9.17 -2.69
C VAL A 184 -14.80 -8.28 -1.51
N ALA A 185 -13.89 -7.51 -0.94
CA ALA A 185 -14.19 -6.57 0.13
C ALA A 185 -15.19 -5.49 -0.31
N THR A 186 -15.09 -5.02 -1.56
CA THR A 186 -16.08 -4.08 -2.11
C THR A 186 -17.48 -4.72 -2.19
N LEU A 187 -17.54 -5.98 -2.64
CA LEU A 187 -18.80 -6.73 -2.70
C LEU A 187 -19.38 -7.01 -1.32
N ALA A 188 -18.53 -7.28 -0.32
CA ALA A 188 -18.93 -7.42 1.08
C ALA A 188 -19.54 -6.12 1.62
N ILE A 189 -18.90 -4.96 1.40
CA ILE A 189 -19.43 -3.64 1.78
C ILE A 189 -20.81 -3.39 1.17
N VAL A 190 -21.00 -3.71 -0.12
CA VAL A 190 -22.31 -3.54 -0.79
C VAL A 190 -23.38 -4.42 -0.14
N THR A 191 -23.03 -5.66 0.19
CA THR A 191 -23.96 -6.62 0.82
C THR A 191 -24.33 -6.18 2.25
N GLU A 192 -23.35 -5.74 3.04
CA GLU A 192 -23.57 -5.17 4.37
C GLU A 192 -24.44 -3.91 4.30
N SER A 193 -24.16 -3.02 3.34
CA SER A 193 -24.91 -1.77 3.16
C SER A 193 -26.37 -2.00 2.80
N LEU A 194 -26.66 -2.97 1.94
CA LEU A 194 -28.04 -3.33 1.56
C LEU A 194 -28.83 -3.86 2.76
N SER A 195 -28.16 -4.60 3.66
CA SER A 195 -28.79 -5.08 4.89
C SER A 195 -29.22 -3.95 5.83
N VAL A 196 -28.57 -2.79 5.80
CA VAL A 196 -28.94 -1.62 6.62
C VAL A 196 -30.24 -0.98 6.11
N THR A 197 -30.46 -0.97 4.79
CA THR A 197 -31.64 -0.35 4.16
C THR A 197 -32.93 -1.12 4.44
N ILE A 198 -32.86 -2.42 4.73
CA ILE A 198 -34.01 -3.29 4.99
C ILE A 198 -34.62 -3.07 6.40
N GLY A 199 -34.25 -1.99 7.09
CA GLY A 199 -35.01 -1.50 8.26
C GLY A 199 -34.78 -2.27 9.56
N ARG A 200 -33.58 -2.83 9.77
CA ARG A 200 -33.19 -3.40 11.07
C ARG A 200 -32.91 -2.28 12.08
N ILE A 201 -33.92 -1.58 12.61
CA ILE A 201 -33.73 -0.59 13.69
C ILE A 201 -33.42 -1.32 15.00
N ASN A 202 -32.19 -1.81 15.12
CA ASN A 202 -31.65 -2.51 16.28
C ASN A 202 -30.27 -1.92 16.63
N ALA A 203 -29.75 -2.25 17.82
CA ALA A 203 -28.37 -1.95 18.23
C ALA A 203 -27.31 -2.41 17.21
N SER A 204 -27.68 -3.35 16.34
CA SER A 204 -26.86 -3.88 15.25
C SER A 204 -26.48 -2.83 14.18
N ILE A 205 -27.24 -1.74 13.96
CA ILE A 205 -26.88 -0.74 12.93
C ILE A 205 -25.56 -0.05 13.25
N MET A 206 -25.35 0.34 14.51
CA MET A 206 -24.10 1.01 14.91
C MET A 206 -22.89 0.11 14.67
N LEU A 207 -23.05 -1.17 15.01
CA LEU A 207 -22.07 -2.23 14.81
C LEU A 207 -21.80 -2.49 13.31
N LEU A 208 -22.83 -2.49 12.45
CA LEU A 208 -22.69 -2.60 11.00
C LEU A 208 -21.96 -1.39 10.39
N LEU A 209 -22.30 -0.16 10.80
CA LEU A 209 -21.63 1.05 10.31
C LEU A 209 -20.14 1.06 10.68
N ILE A 210 -19.79 0.59 11.88
CA ILE A 210 -18.40 0.39 12.29
C ILE A 210 -17.71 -0.65 11.39
N SER A 211 -18.37 -1.78 11.11
CA SER A 211 -17.86 -2.82 10.18
C SER A 211 -17.52 -2.25 8.81
N ILE A 212 -18.47 -1.51 8.21
CA ILE A 212 -18.30 -0.87 6.91
C ILE A 212 -17.12 0.12 6.95
N GLY A 213 -17.01 0.93 8.01
CA GLY A 213 -15.88 1.86 8.20
C GLY A 213 -14.52 1.15 8.26
N VAL A 214 -14.46 0.01 8.96
CA VAL A 214 -13.26 -0.82 9.02
C VAL A 214 -12.92 -1.40 7.65
N HIS A 215 -13.91 -1.91 6.88
CA HIS A 215 -13.69 -2.39 5.52
C HIS A 215 -13.16 -1.31 4.57
N ILE A 216 -13.65 -0.08 4.67
CA ILE A 216 -13.14 1.05 3.90
C ILE A 216 -11.69 1.37 4.28
N MET A 217 -11.36 1.36 5.58
CA MET A 217 -9.98 1.57 6.04
C MET A 217 -9.03 0.49 5.52
N ILE A 218 -9.47 -0.77 5.52
CA ILE A 218 -8.73 -1.90 4.95
C ILE A 218 -8.50 -1.70 3.44
N MET A 219 -9.53 -1.26 2.71
CA MET A 219 -9.43 -0.95 1.28
C MET A 219 -8.36 0.13 1.02
N MET A 220 -8.35 1.20 1.81
CA MET A 220 -7.35 2.27 1.70
C MET A 220 -5.93 1.75 1.99
N LEU A 221 -5.76 0.92 3.03
CA LEU A 221 -4.47 0.32 3.38
C LEU A 221 -3.92 -0.55 2.25
N PHE A 222 -4.77 -1.33 1.59
CA PHE A 222 -4.36 -2.19 0.47
C PHE A 222 -4.27 -1.48 -0.89
N SER A 223 -4.84 -0.28 -1.00
CA SER A 223 -4.71 0.58 -2.18
C SER A 223 -3.42 1.41 -2.19
N SER A 224 -2.67 1.49 -1.09
CA SER A 224 -1.43 2.28 -1.01
C SER A 224 -0.30 1.72 -1.89
N ASP A 225 0.55 2.62 -2.40
CA ASP A 225 1.68 2.28 -3.27
C ASP A 225 2.70 1.34 -2.62
N ALA A 226 2.88 1.39 -1.30
CA ALA A 226 3.80 0.47 -0.62
C ALA A 226 3.25 -0.98 -0.58
N ALA A 227 1.93 -1.15 -0.49
CA ALA A 227 1.29 -2.47 -0.66
C ALA A 227 1.38 -2.97 -2.11
N ARG A 228 1.33 -2.06 -3.09
CA ARG A 228 1.53 -2.37 -4.50
C ARG A 228 2.94 -2.85 -4.81
N TYR A 229 3.93 -2.13 -4.30
CA TYR A 229 5.34 -2.43 -4.55
C TYR A 229 5.78 -3.80 -4.04
N PHE A 230 5.23 -4.25 -2.91
CA PHE A 230 5.54 -5.58 -2.35
C PHE A 230 4.99 -6.73 -3.17
N THR A 231 3.84 -6.53 -3.80
CA THR A 231 3.18 -7.58 -4.57
C THR A 231 3.77 -7.73 -5.98
N GLU A 232 4.33 -6.67 -6.56
CA GLU A 232 4.94 -6.73 -7.91
C GLU A 232 6.39 -7.28 -7.93
N ARG A 233 7.09 -7.32 -6.79
CA ARG A 233 8.51 -7.71 -6.71
C ARG A 233 8.80 -9.17 -6.31
N ARG A 234 7.78 -9.98 -6.03
CA ARG A 234 7.91 -11.40 -5.69
C ARG A 234 7.22 -12.27 -6.72
#